data_AF-A0A2T2SMV5-F1
#
_entry.id   AF-A0A2T2SMV5-F1
#
_cell.length_a   1.000
_cell.length_b   1.000
_cell.length_c   1.000
_cell.angle_alpha   90.00
_cell.angle_beta   90.00
_cell.angle_gamma   90.00
#
_symmetry.space_group_name_H-M   'P 1'
#
loop_
_entity.id
_entity.type
_entity.pdbx_description
1 polymer ?
#
loop_
_entity_poly.entity_id
_entity_poly.type
_entity_poly.pdbx_seq_one_letter_code
_entity_poly.pdbx_strand_id
1 'polypeptide(L)'
;PRVHGQTASAQKKERDKTSWDKSTVFDEIESRTSKKKRRLARRIFDWAQGRGYRITWSSGKVYGGFFVQDGDQKLFKVTVGAQFGTRCPYYDTIVGADEWTEFQRRMDRLGLSFPDDRTSNREPNRILPSGDHDEWWQAFKDVYEWLPEHRT
;
A
#
# COMPACT_ATOMS: atom_id res chain seq x y z
N PRO A 1 -18.72 10.42 52.94
CA PRO A 1 -19.29 10.92 51.67
C PRO A 1 -18.21 11.44 50.70
N ARG A 2 -17.88 10.61 49.70
CA ARG A 2 -17.66 10.99 48.30
C ARG A 2 -17.40 9.71 47.50
N VAL A 3 -18.30 9.46 46.55
CA VAL A 3 -18.30 8.39 45.55
C VAL A 3 -17.85 8.99 44.20
N HIS A 4 -17.49 8.12 43.25
CA HIS A 4 -17.13 8.31 41.84
C HIS A 4 -15.61 8.27 41.59
N GLY A 5 -15.06 7.35 40.79
CA GLY A 5 -15.66 6.34 39.94
C GLY A 5 -14.56 5.49 39.32
N GLN A 6 -14.84 4.20 39.20
CA GLN A 6 -13.98 3.19 38.59
C GLN A 6 -13.67 3.57 37.14
N THR A 7 -12.38 3.69 36.79
CA THR A 7 -11.94 3.68 35.40
C THR A 7 -11.92 2.24 34.89
N ALA A 8 -13.11 1.67 34.75
CA ALA A 8 -13.36 0.53 33.89
C ALA A 8 -13.27 1.02 32.43
N SER A 9 -12.13 0.82 31.77
CA SER A 9 -11.96 0.60 30.31
C SER A 9 -10.55 0.97 29.84
N ALA A 10 -9.55 0.27 30.36
CA ALA A 10 -8.29 0.09 29.64
C ALA A 10 -8.05 -1.41 29.48
N GLN A 11 -8.99 -2.11 28.85
CA GLN A 11 -8.69 -3.38 28.20
C GLN A 11 -7.70 -3.06 27.07
N LYS A 12 -6.41 -2.98 27.42
CA LYS A 12 -5.34 -3.36 26.51
C LYS A 12 -5.69 -4.77 26.08
N LYS A 13 -6.35 -4.93 24.93
CA LYS A 13 -6.29 -6.18 24.18
C LYS A 13 -4.80 -6.44 24.01
N GLU A 14 -4.26 -7.37 24.79
CA GLU A 14 -3.05 -8.07 24.42
C GLU A 14 -3.31 -8.55 22.99
N ARG A 15 -2.72 -7.86 22.02
CA ARG A 15 -2.74 -8.30 20.63
C ARG A 15 -1.85 -9.52 20.60
N ASP A 16 -2.46 -10.66 20.90
CA ASP A 16 -2.01 -11.97 20.46
C ASP A 16 -1.53 -11.84 19.03
N LYS A 17 -0.37 -12.45 18.75
CA LYS A 17 0.36 -12.40 17.48
C LYS A 17 -0.63 -12.39 16.31
N THR A 18 -0.98 -11.20 15.83
CA THR A 18 -1.98 -11.05 14.78
C THR A 18 -1.34 -11.54 13.50
N SER A 19 -1.68 -12.77 13.11
CA SER A 19 -1.38 -13.27 11.78
C SER A 19 -2.19 -12.41 10.82
N TRP A 20 -1.51 -11.61 9.98
CA TRP A 20 -2.23 -10.82 8.99
C TRP A 20 -2.69 -11.74 7.88
N ASP A 21 -4.00 -11.84 7.73
CA ASP A 21 -4.66 -12.47 6.59
C ASP A 21 -5.55 -11.48 5.84
N LYS A 22 -6.17 -11.95 4.75
CA LYS A 22 -7.03 -11.14 3.89
C LYS A 22 -8.12 -10.41 4.69
N SER A 23 -8.87 -11.12 5.52
CA SER A 23 -9.94 -10.56 6.35
C SER A 23 -9.41 -9.53 7.33
N THR A 24 -8.39 -9.91 8.10
CA THR A 24 -7.84 -9.11 9.20
C THR A 24 -7.26 -7.79 8.70
N VAL A 25 -6.58 -7.80 7.54
CA VAL A 25 -6.05 -6.56 6.95
C VAL A 25 -7.16 -5.60 6.53
N PHE A 26 -8.19 -6.07 5.82
CA PHE A 26 -9.24 -5.18 5.34
C PHE A 26 -10.11 -4.62 6.46
N ASP A 27 -10.40 -5.42 7.48
CA ASP A 27 -11.18 -4.99 8.62
C ASP A 27 -10.39 -3.98 9.47
N GLU A 28 -9.08 -4.19 9.62
CA GLU A 28 -8.20 -3.22 10.29
C GLU A 28 -8.09 -1.90 9.49
N ILE A 29 -8.04 -1.94 8.14
CA ILE A 29 -8.06 -0.74 7.30
C ILE A 29 -9.34 0.06 7.54
N GLU A 30 -10.51 -0.59 7.55
CA GLU A 30 -11.78 0.10 7.80
C GLU A 30 -11.82 0.66 9.22
N SER A 31 -11.39 -0.11 10.22
CA SER A 31 -11.37 0.32 11.62
C SER A 31 -10.44 1.51 11.87
N ARG A 32 -9.28 1.57 11.22
CA ARG A 32 -8.30 2.67 11.42
C ARG A 32 -8.57 3.89 10.55
N THR A 33 -9.25 3.70 9.42
CA THR A 33 -9.37 4.74 8.40
C THR A 33 -10.82 4.95 7.97
N SER A 34 -11.29 4.24 6.96
CA SER A 34 -12.68 4.32 6.50
C SER A 34 -13.05 3.15 5.60
N LYS A 35 -14.36 2.91 5.51
CA LYS A 35 -14.95 1.96 4.54
C LYS A 35 -14.57 2.28 3.10
N LYS A 36 -14.39 3.57 2.76
CA LYS A 36 -13.97 4.00 1.40
C LYS A 36 -12.56 3.49 1.08
N LYS A 37 -11.61 3.74 1.98
CA LYS A 37 -10.22 3.26 1.84
C LYS A 37 -10.13 1.74 1.82
N ARG A 38 -10.93 1.05 2.63
CA ARG A 38 -11.05 -0.42 2.55
C ARG A 38 -11.48 -0.88 1.16
N ARG A 39 -12.50 -0.25 0.55
CA ARG A 39 -12.95 -0.60 -0.81
C ARG A 39 -11.85 -0.41 -1.84
N LEU A 40 -11.11 0.70 -1.79
CA LEU A 40 -9.99 0.92 -2.72
C LEU A 40 -8.86 -0.09 -2.50
N ALA A 41 -8.45 -0.34 -1.25
CA ALA A 41 -7.45 -1.36 -0.94
C ALA A 41 -7.89 -2.74 -1.44
N ARG A 42 -9.18 -3.07 -1.30
CA ARG A 42 -9.75 -4.31 -1.82
C ARG A 42 -9.73 -4.37 -3.35
N ARG A 43 -10.06 -3.27 -4.03
CA ARG A 43 -9.99 -3.15 -5.49
C ARG A 43 -8.57 -3.38 -6.02
N ILE A 44 -7.57 -2.81 -5.35
CA ILE A 44 -6.13 -3.03 -5.65
C ILE A 44 -5.77 -4.51 -5.47
N PHE A 45 -6.19 -5.13 -4.36
CA PHE A 45 -5.92 -6.53 -4.08
C PHE A 45 -6.56 -7.45 -5.15
N ASP A 46 -7.84 -7.24 -5.45
CA ASP A 46 -8.56 -8.10 -6.40
C ASP A 46 -7.99 -7.96 -7.83
N TRP A 47 -7.54 -6.75 -8.22
CA TRP A 47 -6.80 -6.55 -9.47
C TRP A 47 -5.46 -7.29 -9.49
N ALA A 48 -4.66 -7.20 -8.42
CA ALA A 48 -3.38 -7.88 -8.34
C ALA A 48 -3.55 -9.42 -8.40
N GLN A 49 -4.57 -9.93 -7.71
CA GLN A 49 -4.94 -11.34 -7.76
C GLN A 49 -5.38 -11.76 -9.18
N GLY A 50 -6.21 -10.95 -9.84
CA GLY A 50 -6.66 -11.20 -11.22
C GLY A 50 -5.55 -11.19 -12.26
N ARG A 51 -4.47 -10.44 -12.00
CA ARG A 51 -3.24 -10.44 -12.81
C ARG A 51 -2.31 -11.62 -12.54
N GLY A 52 -2.61 -12.44 -11.53
CA GLY A 52 -1.74 -13.56 -11.13
C GLY A 52 -0.52 -13.14 -10.32
N TYR A 53 -0.44 -11.89 -9.86
CA TYR A 53 0.68 -11.44 -9.03
C TYR A 53 0.69 -12.17 -7.69
N ARG A 54 1.91 -12.42 -7.18
CA ARG A 54 2.09 -13.01 -5.86
C ARG A 54 1.75 -11.97 -4.80
N ILE A 55 0.84 -12.30 -3.90
CA ILE A 55 0.48 -11.46 -2.77
C ILE A 55 0.99 -12.09 -1.48
N THR A 56 1.75 -11.33 -0.70
CA THR A 56 2.20 -11.76 0.63
C THR A 56 1.72 -10.81 1.71
N TRP A 57 1.48 -11.36 2.90
CA TRP A 57 1.06 -10.59 4.05
C TRP A 57 2.29 -10.11 4.84
N SER A 58 2.21 -8.93 5.42
CA SER A 58 3.23 -8.47 6.36
C SER A 58 3.27 -9.37 7.60
N SER A 59 4.45 -9.68 8.09
CA SER A 59 4.63 -10.31 9.40
C SER A 59 4.99 -9.24 10.44
N GLY A 60 4.12 -8.96 11.41
CA GLY A 60 4.42 -7.99 12.46
C GLY A 60 3.23 -7.72 13.38
N LYS A 61 3.48 -7.38 14.66
CA LYS A 61 2.39 -7.15 15.63
C LYS A 61 1.61 -5.84 15.42
N VAL A 62 2.24 -4.83 14.81
CA VAL A 62 1.73 -3.45 14.75
C VAL A 62 1.52 -2.97 13.31
N TYR A 63 2.43 -3.37 12.42
CA TYR A 63 2.46 -2.96 11.02
C TYR A 63 1.92 -4.09 10.14
N GLY A 64 0.63 -4.02 9.86
CA GLY A 64 -0.11 -4.93 8.98
C GLY A 64 -0.20 -4.42 7.54
N GLY A 65 -0.49 -5.30 6.61
CA GLY A 65 -0.68 -4.98 5.20
C GLY A 65 -0.43 -6.15 4.27
N PHE A 66 -0.46 -5.86 2.97
CA PHE A 66 -0.08 -6.79 1.93
C PHE A 66 0.95 -6.18 0.98
N PHE A 67 1.77 -7.04 0.39
CA PHE A 67 2.74 -6.72 -0.64
C PHE A 67 2.35 -7.45 -1.92
N VAL A 68 2.44 -6.76 -3.05
CA VAL A 68 2.24 -7.32 -4.38
C VAL A 68 3.60 -7.46 -5.04
N GLN A 69 3.82 -8.61 -5.68
CA GLN A 69 5.10 -8.99 -6.26
C GLN A 69 4.87 -9.64 -7.62
N ASP A 70 5.80 -9.43 -8.55
CA ASP A 70 5.88 -10.15 -9.79
C ASP A 70 7.23 -10.88 -9.86
N GLY A 71 7.19 -12.21 -9.89
CA GLY A 71 8.36 -13.05 -9.61
C GLY A 71 8.99 -12.73 -8.25
N ASP A 72 10.27 -12.40 -8.25
CA ASP A 72 11.04 -12.00 -7.06
C ASP A 72 11.00 -10.48 -6.78
N GLN A 73 10.43 -9.70 -7.69
CA GLN A 73 10.37 -8.24 -7.57
C GLN A 73 9.11 -7.81 -6.83
N LYS A 74 9.28 -6.97 -5.81
CA LYS A 74 8.15 -6.35 -5.10
C LYS A 74 7.72 -5.11 -5.88
N LEU A 75 6.44 -5.00 -6.18
CA LEU A 75 5.90 -3.87 -6.92
C LEU A 75 5.48 -2.76 -5.95
N PHE A 76 4.59 -3.11 -5.01
CA PHE A 76 4.04 -2.14 -4.08
C PHE A 76 3.50 -2.81 -2.81
N LYS A 77 3.11 -1.98 -1.84
CA LYS A 77 2.49 -2.39 -0.58
C LYS A 77 1.28 -1.53 -0.25
N VAL A 78 0.32 -2.12 0.44
CA VAL A 78 -0.77 -1.41 1.12
C VAL A 78 -0.76 -1.79 2.60
N THR A 79 -0.67 -0.81 3.48
CA THR A 79 -0.67 -1.04 4.93
C THR A 79 -2.06 -0.90 5.54
N VAL A 80 -2.23 -1.39 6.77
CA VAL A 80 -3.47 -1.21 7.55
C VAL A 80 -3.79 0.24 7.89
N GLY A 81 -2.82 1.17 7.73
CA GLY A 81 -3.05 2.61 7.77
C GLY A 81 -3.58 3.18 6.45
N ALA A 82 -3.97 2.31 5.50
CA ALA A 82 -4.30 2.66 4.12
C ALA A 82 -3.17 3.43 3.42
N GLN A 83 -1.91 3.18 3.78
CA GLN A 83 -0.78 3.75 3.05
C GLN A 83 -0.46 2.86 1.85
N PHE A 84 -0.45 3.45 0.68
CA PHE A 84 0.04 2.87 -0.55
C PHE A 84 1.49 3.33 -0.76
N GLY A 85 2.39 2.42 -1.07
CA GLY A 85 3.76 2.78 -1.42
C GLY A 85 4.34 1.80 -2.43
N THR A 86 5.16 2.32 -3.34
CA THR A 86 5.99 1.48 -4.21
C THR A 86 7.07 0.79 -3.37
N ARG A 87 7.52 -0.39 -3.80
CA ARG A 87 8.55 -1.15 -3.09
C ARG A 87 9.63 -1.65 -4.02
N CYS A 88 10.37 -0.71 -4.60
CA CYS A 88 11.51 -1.03 -5.44
C CYS A 88 12.79 -0.50 -4.78
N PRO A 89 13.68 -1.39 -4.29
CA PRO A 89 15.01 -0.97 -3.88
C PRO A 89 15.77 -0.58 -5.14
N TYR A 90 16.24 0.67 -5.21
CA TYR A 90 16.99 1.26 -6.32
C TYR A 90 16.16 1.48 -7.59
N TYR A 91 15.81 2.74 -7.84
CA TYR A 91 14.90 3.07 -8.92
C TYR A 91 15.51 2.97 -10.31
N ASP A 92 16.84 3.00 -10.38
CA ASP A 92 17.61 2.75 -11.60
C ASP A 92 17.40 1.34 -12.18
N THR A 93 16.93 0.39 -11.36
CA THR A 93 16.61 -0.99 -11.76
C THR A 93 15.15 -1.20 -12.17
N ILE A 94 14.29 -0.17 -12.02
CA ILE A 94 12.86 -0.31 -12.33
C ILE A 94 12.61 -0.13 -13.82
N VAL A 95 13.17 0.93 -14.41
CA VAL A 95 13.00 1.31 -15.82
C VAL A 95 14.31 1.83 -16.38
N GLY A 96 14.46 1.78 -17.70
CA GLY A 96 15.60 2.35 -18.40
C GLY A 96 15.80 3.84 -18.13
N ALA A 97 17.01 4.35 -18.34
CA ALA A 97 17.32 5.78 -18.15
C ALA A 97 16.41 6.70 -18.98
N ASP A 98 16.08 6.29 -20.20
CA ASP A 98 15.24 7.05 -21.13
C ASP A 98 13.76 7.09 -20.71
N GLU A 99 13.35 6.18 -19.83
CA GLU A 99 11.96 6.02 -19.38
C GLU A 99 11.72 6.56 -17.97
N TRP A 100 12.81 6.98 -17.29
CA TRP A 100 12.76 7.48 -15.92
C TRP A 100 11.80 8.66 -15.76
N THR A 101 11.86 9.65 -16.66
CA THR A 101 10.98 10.82 -16.62
C THR A 101 9.51 10.45 -16.79
N GLU A 102 9.21 9.49 -17.68
CA GLU A 102 7.84 9.02 -17.88
C GLU A 102 7.32 8.25 -16.66
N PHE A 103 8.18 7.41 -16.06
CA PHE A 103 7.87 6.71 -14.80
C PHE A 103 7.58 7.70 -13.66
N GLN A 104 8.43 8.72 -13.47
CA GLN A 104 8.21 9.78 -12.47
C GLN A 104 6.87 10.48 -12.71
N ARG A 105 6.59 10.90 -13.97
CA ARG A 105 5.33 11.55 -14.34
C ARG A 105 4.10 10.69 -14.01
N ARG A 106 4.17 9.38 -14.28
CA ARG A 106 3.11 8.42 -13.96
C ARG A 106 2.92 8.26 -12.46
N MET A 107 4.01 8.17 -11.71
CA MET A 107 3.99 8.07 -10.24
C MET A 107 3.49 9.35 -9.56
N ASP A 108 3.80 10.53 -10.10
CA ASP A 108 3.31 11.81 -9.58
C ASP A 108 1.78 11.91 -9.67
N ARG A 109 1.17 11.33 -10.71
CA ARG A 109 -0.31 11.22 -10.80
C ARG A 109 -0.90 10.33 -9.71
N LEU A 110 -0.12 9.37 -9.21
CA LEU A 110 -0.46 8.62 -8.02
C LEU A 110 -0.20 9.40 -6.74
N GLY A 111 0.39 10.60 -6.78
CA GLY A 111 0.83 11.36 -5.62
C GLY A 111 2.05 10.73 -4.93
N LEU A 112 2.87 9.99 -5.69
CA LEU A 112 4.13 9.42 -5.24
C LEU A 112 5.28 10.19 -5.90
N SER A 113 5.88 11.10 -5.13
CA SER A 113 7.05 11.85 -5.61
C SER A 113 8.33 11.05 -5.35
N PHE A 114 9.05 10.78 -6.43
CA PHE A 114 10.36 10.13 -6.41
C PHE A 114 11.45 11.20 -6.44
N PRO A 115 12.56 11.03 -5.69
CA PRO A 115 13.71 11.91 -5.82
C PRO A 115 14.35 11.78 -7.21
N ASP A 116 14.98 12.87 -7.68
CA ASP A 116 15.73 12.87 -8.93
C ASP A 116 16.96 11.96 -8.88
N ASP A 117 17.49 11.75 -7.67
CA ASP A 117 18.55 10.78 -7.40
C ASP A 117 18.00 9.35 -7.47
N ARG A 118 18.29 8.67 -8.58
CA ARG A 118 17.89 7.28 -8.86
C ARG A 118 18.53 6.25 -7.94
N THR A 119 19.62 6.61 -7.24
CA THR A 119 20.30 5.74 -6.28
C THR A 119 19.62 5.75 -4.90
N SER A 120 18.64 6.64 -4.70
CA SER A 120 17.91 6.74 -3.45
C SER A 120 17.15 5.45 -3.14
N ASN A 121 17.22 5.02 -1.88
CA ASN A 121 16.47 3.88 -1.34
C ASN A 121 15.14 4.29 -0.70
N ARG A 122 14.70 5.54 -0.89
CA ARG A 122 13.45 6.03 -0.30
C ARG A 122 12.29 5.20 -0.85
N GLU A 123 11.25 4.97 -0.05
CA GLU A 123 10.02 4.34 -0.54
C GLU A 123 8.87 5.36 -0.50
N PRO A 124 8.60 6.08 -1.61
CA PRO A 124 7.48 6.97 -1.74
C PRO A 124 6.21 6.25 -1.35
N ASN A 125 5.50 6.86 -0.43
CA ASN A 125 4.22 6.37 0.02
C ASN A 125 3.26 7.53 0.22
N ARG A 126 1.98 7.23 0.12
CA ARG A 126 0.89 8.14 0.36
C ARG A 126 -0.25 7.43 1.07
N ILE A 127 -1.14 8.20 1.66
CA ILE A 127 -2.43 7.67 2.11
C ILE A 127 -3.34 7.52 0.88
N LEU A 128 -4.03 6.38 0.77
CA LEU A 128 -5.06 6.16 -0.24
C LEU A 128 -6.13 7.27 -0.16
N PRO A 129 -6.62 7.81 -1.29
CA PRO A 129 -7.61 8.87 -1.27
C PRO A 129 -8.91 8.44 -0.56
N SER A 130 -9.62 9.40 0.02
CA SER A 130 -10.93 9.20 0.65
C SER A 130 -12.11 9.58 -0.25
N GLY A 131 -11.85 10.25 -1.38
CA GLY A 131 -12.84 10.79 -2.32
C GLY A 131 -13.32 9.76 -3.35
N ASP A 132 -13.82 10.24 -4.49
CA ASP A 132 -14.00 9.39 -5.66
C ASP A 132 -12.65 8.75 -6.03
N HIS A 133 -12.66 7.43 -6.23
CA HIS A 133 -11.45 6.66 -6.46
C HIS A 133 -11.17 6.49 -7.95
N ASP A 134 -12.06 6.90 -8.85
CA ASP A 134 -11.94 6.51 -10.25
C ASP A 134 -10.73 7.14 -10.94
N GLU A 135 -10.45 8.43 -10.76
CA GLU A 135 -9.23 9.04 -11.33
C GLU A 135 -7.95 8.39 -10.79
N TRP A 136 -7.86 8.22 -9.47
CA TRP A 136 -6.70 7.58 -8.85
C TRP A 136 -6.57 6.12 -9.29
N TRP A 137 -7.69 5.40 -9.42
CA TRP A 137 -7.73 4.02 -9.90
C TRP A 137 -7.27 3.89 -11.34
N GLN A 138 -7.68 4.80 -12.21
CA GLN A 138 -7.20 4.83 -13.59
C GLN A 138 -5.70 5.14 -13.64
N ALA A 139 -5.21 6.10 -12.86
CA ALA A 139 -3.78 6.36 -12.74
C ALA A 139 -3.01 5.13 -12.22
N PHE A 140 -3.58 4.41 -11.26
CA PHE A 140 -2.98 3.18 -10.71
C PHE A 140 -2.83 2.12 -11.79
N LYS A 141 -3.90 1.84 -12.54
CA LYS A 141 -3.81 0.90 -13.67
C LYS A 141 -2.81 1.38 -14.71
N ASP A 142 -2.88 2.65 -15.11
CA ASP A 142 -1.98 3.23 -16.10
C ASP A 142 -0.50 3.02 -15.74
N VAL A 143 -0.13 3.15 -14.46
CA VAL A 143 1.23 2.88 -14.01
C VAL A 143 1.57 1.38 -14.06
N TYR A 144 0.76 0.54 -13.40
CA TYR A 144 1.12 -0.87 -13.19
C TYR A 144 0.75 -1.81 -14.34
N GLU A 145 0.06 -1.31 -15.36
CA GLU A 145 -0.14 -1.98 -16.65
C GLU A 145 0.95 -1.61 -17.65
N TRP A 146 1.53 -0.41 -17.54
CA TRP A 146 2.69 0.03 -18.31
C TRP A 146 4.00 -0.59 -17.80
N LEU A 147 4.18 -0.63 -16.48
CA LEU A 147 5.45 -1.06 -15.87
C LEU A 147 6.02 -2.41 -16.37
N PRO A 148 5.23 -3.48 -16.58
CA PRO A 148 5.79 -4.76 -17.02
C PRO A 148 6.44 -4.74 -18.42
N GLU A 149 6.04 -3.80 -19.29
CA GLU A 149 6.55 -3.66 -20.66
C GLU A 149 7.85 -2.83 -20.73
N HIS A 150 8.11 -2.05 -19.69
CA HIS A 150 9.16 -1.01 -19.64
C HIS A 150 10.19 -1.25 -18.54
N ARG A 151 10.10 -2.38 -17.85
CA ARG A 151 11.07 -2.75 -16.81
C ARG A 151 12.31 -3.40 -17.41
N THR A 152 13.46 -3.09 -16.80
CA THR A 152 14.77 -3.66 -17.12
C THR A 152 15.03 -5.00 -16.44
#